data_AF-A0AAV5I9C2-F1
#
_entry.id   AF-A0AAV5I9C2-F1
#
_cell.length_a   1.000
_cell.length_b   1.000
_cell.length_c   1.000
_cell.angle_alpha   90.00
_cell.angle_beta   90.00
_cell.angle_gamma   90.00
#
_symmetry.space_group_name_H-M   'P 1'
#
loop_
_entity.id
_entity.type
_entity.pdbx_description
1 polymer ?
#
loop_
_entity_poly.entity_id
_entity_poly.type
_entity_poly.pdbx_seq_one_letter_code
_entity_poly.pdbx_strand_id
1 'polypeptide(L)'
;MVSRLVDDLGTSSDEMRRDVSKSIQCYMHETGASEENAREYIQDLIDKTWKKMNKEEFEPSLLPQTLIEAAINLARTSQFVYRYGDGHSSQNDIMRHHISSLFINPIPLPGLEESHITA
;
A
#
# COMPACT_ATOMS: atom_id res chain seq x y z
N MET A 1 -3.99 6.21 -9.10
CA MET A 1 -2.56 6.40 -9.42
C MET A 1 -1.66 5.84 -8.32
N VAL A 2 -1.76 6.33 -7.06
CA VAL A 2 -0.96 5.80 -5.92
C VAL A 2 -0.97 4.28 -5.86
N SER A 3 -2.15 3.65 -5.87
CA SER A 3 -2.28 2.20 -5.74
C SER A 3 -1.56 1.39 -6.81
N ARG A 4 -1.47 1.90 -8.05
CA ARG A 4 -0.72 1.23 -9.11
C ARG A 4 0.79 1.36 -8.90
N LEU A 5 1.26 2.57 -8.58
CA LEU A 5 2.69 2.84 -8.45
C LEU A 5 3.31 2.13 -7.23
N VAL A 6 2.56 2.02 -6.13
CA VAL A 6 3.04 1.31 -4.93
C VAL A 6 3.04 -0.21 -5.12
N ASP A 7 2.06 -0.76 -5.84
CA ASP A 7 2.05 -2.16 -6.30
C ASP A 7 3.30 -2.43 -7.14
N ASP A 8 3.47 -1.66 -8.22
CA ASP A 8 4.61 -1.79 -9.13
C ASP A 8 5.98 -1.68 -8.40
N LEU A 9 6.13 -0.78 -7.41
CA LEU A 9 7.34 -0.71 -6.58
C LEU A 9 7.55 -1.97 -5.75
N GLY A 10 6.50 -2.47 -5.10
CA GLY A 10 6.53 -3.62 -4.19
C GLY A 10 6.69 -4.97 -4.90
N THR A 11 6.30 -5.06 -6.18
CA THR A 11 6.27 -6.35 -6.90
C THR A 11 7.30 -6.46 -8.03
N SER A 12 7.86 -5.34 -8.50
CA SER A 12 8.75 -5.28 -9.66
C SER A 12 9.88 -6.31 -9.69
N SER A 13 10.56 -6.57 -8.58
CA SER A 13 11.68 -7.52 -8.54
C SER A 13 11.26 -8.96 -8.82
N ASP A 14 10.07 -9.36 -8.35
CA ASP A 14 9.54 -10.71 -8.55
C ASP A 14 8.86 -10.86 -9.92
N GLU A 15 8.26 -9.79 -10.44
CA GLU A 15 7.57 -9.79 -11.74
C GLU A 15 8.50 -9.60 -12.93
N MET A 16 9.70 -9.04 -12.74
CA MET A 16 10.76 -9.11 -13.76
C MET A 16 11.08 -10.55 -14.16
N ARG A 17 10.89 -11.52 -13.26
CA ARG A 17 11.07 -12.95 -13.57
C ARG A 17 9.94 -13.54 -14.42
N ARG A 18 8.82 -12.81 -14.58
CA ARG A 18 7.60 -13.25 -15.26
C ARG A 18 7.29 -12.47 -16.54
N ASP A 19 8.22 -11.59 -16.97
CA ASP A 19 8.11 -10.76 -18.18
C ASP A 19 6.85 -9.87 -18.21
N VAL A 20 6.43 -9.37 -17.04
CA VAL A 20 5.33 -8.41 -16.93
C VAL A 20 5.94 -7.02 -16.70
N SER A 21 5.80 -6.12 -17.68
CA SER A 21 6.31 -4.76 -17.58
C SER A 21 5.52 -3.93 -16.56
N LYS A 22 6.21 -3.35 -15.57
CA LYS A 22 5.66 -2.38 -14.63
C LYS A 22 6.13 -0.97 -14.93
N SER A 23 5.61 0.02 -14.20
CA SER A 23 5.98 1.43 -14.38
C SER A 23 7.50 1.68 -14.34
N ILE A 24 8.24 0.89 -13.54
CA ILE A 24 9.71 0.96 -13.44
C ILE A 24 10.36 0.56 -14.78
N GLN A 25 10.00 -0.60 -15.33
CA GLN A 25 10.58 -1.08 -16.59
C GLN A 25 10.16 -0.20 -17.78
N CYS A 26 8.91 0.29 -17.79
CA CYS A 26 8.46 1.25 -18.80
C CYS A 26 9.32 2.52 -18.78
N TYR A 27 9.56 3.09 -17.59
CA TYR A 27 10.39 4.29 -17.46
C TYR A 27 11.84 4.03 -17.89
N MET A 28 12.45 2.92 -17.45
CA MET A 28 13.79 2.53 -17.88
C MET A 28 13.89 2.39 -19.40
N HIS A 29 12.91 1.76 -20.04
CA HIS A 29 12.87 1.57 -21.48
C HIS A 29 12.70 2.90 -22.23
N GLU A 30 11.83 3.79 -21.74
CA GLU A 30 11.54 5.07 -22.39
C GLU A 30 12.69 6.09 -22.27
N THR A 31 13.42 6.08 -21.15
CA THR A 31 14.43 7.11 -20.87
C THR A 31 15.87 6.60 -20.85
N GLY A 32 16.09 5.28 -20.88
CA GLY A 32 17.40 4.66 -20.68
C GLY A 32 17.95 4.80 -19.26
N ALA A 33 17.09 5.10 -18.28
CA ALA A 33 17.50 5.27 -16.88
C ALA A 33 17.93 3.94 -16.23
N SER A 34 18.77 4.02 -15.19
CA SER A 34 19.04 2.90 -14.30
C SER A 34 17.78 2.51 -13.52
N GLU A 35 17.74 1.27 -13.02
CA GLU A 35 16.63 0.81 -12.17
C GLU A 35 16.49 1.66 -10.90
N GLU A 36 17.61 2.05 -10.29
CA GLU A 36 17.65 2.94 -9.13
C GLU A 36 16.96 4.28 -9.42
N ASN A 37 17.37 4.96 -10.49
CA ASN A 37 16.77 6.23 -10.90
C ASN A 37 15.28 6.07 -11.27
N ALA A 38 14.90 4.93 -11.86
CA ALA A 38 13.52 4.63 -12.17
C ALA A 38 12.67 4.46 -10.90
N ARG A 39 13.18 3.72 -9.90
CA ARG A 39 12.51 3.55 -8.61
C ARG A 39 12.36 4.87 -7.87
N GLU A 40 13.41 5.69 -7.83
CA GLU A 40 13.34 7.04 -7.25
C GLU A 40 12.30 7.92 -7.94
N TYR A 41 12.25 7.88 -9.27
CA TYR A 41 11.25 8.62 -10.04
C TYR A 41 9.82 8.16 -9.71
N ILE A 42 9.57 6.85 -9.64
CA ILE A 42 8.24 6.33 -9.26
C ILE A 42 7.89 6.73 -7.83
N GLN A 43 8.85 6.74 -6.89
CA GLN A 43 8.63 7.21 -5.53
C GLN A 43 8.25 8.70 -5.48
N ASP A 44 8.94 9.55 -6.24
CA ASP A 44 8.60 10.98 -6.35
C ASP A 44 7.20 11.18 -6.97
N LEU A 45 6.81 10.37 -7.96
CA LEU A 45 5.45 10.40 -8.49
C LEU A 45 4.38 10.03 -7.45
N ILE A 46 4.66 9.05 -6.58
CA ILE A 46 3.78 8.70 -5.47
C ILE A 46 3.65 9.89 -4.51
N ASP A 47 4.75 10.50 -4.12
CA ASP A 47 4.77 11.62 -3.18
C ASP A 47 4.03 12.85 -3.75
N LYS A 48 4.25 13.16 -5.03
CA LYS A 48 3.51 14.21 -5.75
C LYS A 48 2.01 13.91 -5.81
N THR A 49 1.64 12.66 -6.06
CA THR A 49 0.24 12.24 -6.10
C THR A 49 -0.42 12.37 -4.72
N TRP A 50 0.28 11.98 -3.66
CA TRP A 50 -0.20 12.18 -2.28
C TRP A 50 -0.41 13.64 -1.93
N LYS A 51 0.55 14.50 -2.26
CA LYS A 51 0.42 15.96 -2.04
C LYS A 51 -0.83 16.50 -2.75
N LYS A 52 -1.11 16.04 -3.97
CA LYS A 52 -2.34 16.40 -4.69
C LYS A 52 -3.59 15.88 -3.97
N MET A 53 -3.64 14.60 -3.62
CA MET A 53 -4.80 14.01 -2.92
C MET A 53 -5.10 14.71 -1.60
N ASN A 54 -4.07 14.99 -0.79
CA ASN A 54 -4.23 15.70 0.47
C ASN A 54 -4.76 17.12 0.24
N LYS A 55 -4.34 17.81 -0.82
CA LYS A 55 -4.90 19.12 -1.14
C LYS A 55 -6.39 19.01 -1.48
N GLU A 56 -6.76 18.09 -2.36
CA GLU A 56 -8.15 17.88 -2.80
C GLU A 56 -9.08 17.48 -1.65
N GLU A 57 -8.57 16.87 -0.57
CA GLU A 57 -9.34 16.54 0.64
C GLU A 57 -9.89 17.79 1.36
N PHE A 58 -9.18 18.92 1.29
CA PHE A 58 -9.54 20.16 1.97
C PHE A 58 -10.15 21.22 1.05
N GLU A 59 -10.18 20.96 -0.26
CA GLU A 59 -10.77 21.88 -1.24
C GLU A 59 -12.27 21.61 -1.40
N PRO A 60 -13.09 22.64 -1.69
CA PRO A 60 -14.50 22.43 -2.02
C PRO A 60 -14.65 21.48 -3.20
N SER A 61 -15.37 20.38 -3.00
CA SER A 61 -15.57 19.36 -4.01
C SER A 61 -17.05 19.17 -4.33
N LEU A 62 -17.34 18.83 -5.59
CA LEU A 62 -18.67 18.39 -6.03
C LEU A 62 -18.95 16.92 -5.68
N LEU A 63 -17.92 16.19 -5.24
CA LEU A 63 -18.03 14.79 -4.87
C LEU A 63 -18.48 14.65 -3.41
N PRO A 64 -19.22 13.57 -3.07
CA PRO A 64 -19.51 13.25 -1.68
C PRO A 64 -18.23 13.05 -0.87
N GLN A 65 -18.20 13.57 0.35
CA GLN A 65 -17.06 13.42 1.27
C GLN A 65 -16.68 11.94 1.47
N THR A 66 -17.67 11.06 1.59
CA THR A 66 -17.47 9.61 1.73
C THR A 66 -16.73 8.98 0.54
N LEU A 67 -16.92 9.50 -0.67
CA LEU A 67 -16.20 9.02 -1.85
C LEU A 67 -14.74 9.47 -1.84
N ILE A 68 -14.49 10.72 -1.41
CA ILE A 68 -13.13 11.26 -1.23
C ILE A 68 -12.38 10.44 -0.19
N GLU A 69 -13.00 10.21 0.97
CA GLU A 69 -12.45 9.38 2.05
C GLU A 69 -12.18 7.94 1.58
N ALA A 70 -13.09 7.33 0.83
CA ALA A 70 -12.88 5.99 0.27
C ALA A 70 -11.69 5.94 -0.69
N ALA A 71 -11.51 6.95 -1.54
CA ALA A 71 -10.38 7.04 -2.45
C ALA A 71 -9.04 7.22 -1.71
N ILE A 72 -9.02 8.05 -0.67
CA ILE A 72 -7.84 8.25 0.19
C ILE A 72 -7.52 6.96 0.96
N ASN A 73 -8.52 6.32 1.55
CA ASN A 73 -8.33 5.07 2.26
C ASN A 73 -7.86 3.94 1.34
N LEU A 74 -8.33 3.88 0.10
CA LEU A 74 -7.81 2.93 -0.89
C LEU A 74 -6.31 3.17 -1.16
N ALA A 75 -5.88 4.43 -1.29
CA ALA A 75 -4.47 4.76 -1.43
C ALA A 75 -3.66 4.35 -0.18
N ARG A 76 -4.17 4.62 1.04
CA ARG A 76 -3.55 4.19 2.31
C ARG A 76 -3.43 2.66 2.38
N THR A 77 -4.51 1.94 2.06
CA THR A 77 -4.53 0.48 2.04
C THR A 77 -3.50 -0.08 1.07
N SER A 78 -3.41 0.47 -0.15
CA SER A 78 -2.41 0.01 -1.11
C SER A 78 -0.98 0.24 -0.60
N GLN A 79 -0.67 1.40 0.00
CA GLN A 79 0.65 1.60 0.61
C GLN A 79 0.93 0.63 1.75
N PHE A 80 -0.06 0.37 2.59
CA PHE A 80 0.07 -0.59 3.68
C PHE A 80 0.35 -2.00 3.17
N VAL A 81 -0.39 -2.43 2.14
CA VAL A 81 -0.27 -3.76 1.54
C VAL A 81 1.09 -3.95 0.87
N TYR A 82 1.59 -2.95 0.14
CA TYR A 82 2.80 -3.09 -0.67
C TYR A 82 4.09 -2.55 -0.02
N ARG A 83 4.02 -2.06 1.23
CA ARG A 83 5.16 -1.43 1.92
C ARG A 83 6.41 -2.31 1.99
N TYR A 84 6.23 -3.62 2.17
CA TYR A 84 7.30 -4.58 2.38
C TYR A 84 7.34 -5.65 1.29
N GLY A 85 7.00 -5.27 0.07
CA GLY A 85 6.84 -6.18 -1.06
C GLY A 85 5.38 -6.56 -1.30
N ASP A 86 5.12 -7.67 -1.99
CA ASP A 86 3.76 -8.11 -2.31
C ASP A 86 2.99 -8.63 -1.07
N GLY A 87 2.37 -7.76 -0.29
CA GLY A 87 1.51 -8.19 0.82
C GLY A 87 0.13 -8.71 0.41
N HIS A 88 -0.22 -8.69 -0.88
CA HIS A 88 -1.55 -9.09 -1.34
C HIS A 88 -1.59 -10.55 -1.80
N SER A 89 -0.70 -10.91 -2.72
CA SER A 89 -0.68 -12.23 -3.35
C SER A 89 0.36 -13.16 -2.73
N SER A 90 1.41 -12.60 -2.12
CA SER A 90 2.42 -13.40 -1.44
C SER A 90 2.00 -13.74 0.00
N GLN A 91 2.51 -14.86 0.48
CA GLN A 91 2.35 -15.35 1.84
C GLN A 91 3.18 -14.54 2.86
N ASN A 92 3.13 -13.20 2.77
CA ASN A 92 3.94 -12.29 3.58
C ASN A 92 3.60 -12.41 5.07
N ASP A 93 4.56 -12.87 5.88
CA ASP A 93 4.41 -13.03 7.33
C ASP A 93 4.05 -11.72 8.03
N ILE A 94 4.49 -10.57 7.51
CA ILE A 94 4.14 -9.25 8.05
C ILE A 94 2.64 -9.00 7.87
N MET A 95 2.10 -9.28 6.68
CA MET A 95 0.66 -9.10 6.42
C MET A 95 -0.17 -10.06 7.26
N ARG A 96 0.26 -11.33 7.40
CA ARG A 96 -0.41 -12.28 8.30
C ARG A 96 -0.42 -11.80 9.73
N HIS A 97 0.70 -11.28 10.23
CA HIS A 97 0.78 -10.73 11.58
C HIS A 97 -0.20 -9.56 11.77
N HIS A 98 -0.28 -8.65 10.81
CA HIS A 98 -1.26 -7.56 10.85
C HIS A 98 -2.71 -8.07 10.84
N ILE A 99 -3.05 -9.03 9.97
CA ILE A 99 -4.39 -9.63 9.93
C ILE A 99 -4.73 -10.28 11.27
N SER A 100 -3.80 -11.07 11.82
CA SER A 100 -3.97 -11.71 13.12
C SER A 100 -4.19 -10.67 14.21
N SER A 101 -3.39 -9.61 14.26
CA SER A 101 -3.52 -8.55 15.26
C SER A 101 -4.82 -7.73 15.14
N LEU A 102 -5.36 -7.56 13.93
CA LEU A 102 -6.53 -6.71 13.69
C LEU A 102 -7.85 -7.47 13.79
N PHE A 103 -7.87 -8.74 13.40
CA PHE A 103 -9.11 -9.51 13.21
C PHE A 103 -9.21 -10.78 14.06
N ILE A 104 -8.09 -11.31 14.58
CA ILE A 104 -8.06 -12.60 15.28
C ILE A 104 -7.78 -12.40 16.77
N ASN A 105 -6.76 -11.61 17.10
CA ASN A 105 -6.28 -11.42 18.46
C ASN A 105 -6.95 -10.18 19.07
N PRO A 106 -7.78 -10.33 20.11
CA PRO A 106 -8.36 -9.19 20.79
C PRO A 106 -7.29 -8.38 21.53
N ILE A 107 -7.53 -7.09 21.70
CA ILE A 107 -6.68 -6.22 22.54
C ILE A 107 -6.86 -6.68 24.00
N PRO A 108 -5.78 -7.04 24.72
CA PRO A 108 -5.88 -7.42 26.12
C PRO A 108 -6.42 -6.25 26.95
N LEU A 109 -7.43 -6.53 27.78
CA LEU A 109 -7.96 -5.55 28.71
C LEU A 109 -7.23 -5.70 30.06
N PRO A 110 -6.69 -4.61 30.64
CA PRO A 110 -6.05 -4.68 31.95
C PRO A 110 -7.07 -5.13 33.02
N GLY A 111 -6.79 -6.22 33.73
CA GLY A 111 -7.58 -6.68 34.88
C GLY A 111 -8.64 -7.77 34.61
N LEU A 112 -8.63 -8.41 33.44
CA LEU A 112 -9.50 -9.57 33.10
C LEU A 112 -8.75 -10.91 32.99
N GLU A 113 -7.56 -11.02 33.59
CA GLU A 113 -6.90 -12.32 33.67
C GLU A 113 -7.54 -13.18 34.78
N GLU A 114 -8.04 -14.35 34.38
CA GLU A 114 -8.53 -15.47 35.20
C GLU A 114 -9.93 -15.37 35.82
N SER A 115 -10.96 -15.10 35.02
CA SER A 115 -12.27 -15.71 35.30
C SER A 115 -12.87 -16.33 34.04
N HIS A 116 -13.10 -17.63 34.10
CA HIS A 116 -13.90 -18.44 33.17
C HIS A 116 -13.20 -19.02 31.93
N ILE A 117 -12.35 -20.03 32.16
CA ILE A 117 -12.43 -21.28 31.37
C ILE A 117 -12.41 -22.46 32.35
N THR A 118 -13.57 -22.79 32.90
CA THR A 118 -13.90 -24.15 33.34
C THR A 118 -15.42 -24.27 33.29
N ALA A 119 -15.90 -25.00 32.28
CA ALA A 119 -17.16 -25.72 32.26
C ALA A 119 -16.96 -26.93 31.35
#